data_AF-R7IRQ5-F1
#
_entry.id   AF-R7IRQ5-F1
#
_cell.length_a   1.000
_cell.length_b   1.000
_cell.length_c   1.000
_cell.angle_alpha   90.00
_cell.angle_beta   90.00
_cell.angle_gamma   90.00
#
_symmetry.space_group_name_H-M   'P 1'
#
loop_
_entity.id
_entity.type
_entity.pdbx_description
1 polymer ?
#
loop_
_entity_poly.entity_id
_entity_poly.type
_entity_poly.pdbx_seq_one_letter_code
_entity_poly.pdbx_strand_id
1 'polypeptide(L)'
;MLNKATVNKYIQGDPEILCRSNKRSSLDQYKDFIIRSISEGTTQSEVARQVKNLGATTGVGNIRSYVISVVNQYQLNVTKYISSPNGSIPAAKVKAEHITRKGIFNYLWMNVELTSEHHEFLWNKYNVLSELKQCIREFREVFNRKNMPKLYLFIEKYKHSVIKELASFANGLEKDLDAVENAVASELSNGFVEGTNSKVKMVKRTMYGRCGKKLLSAKLMYEP
;
A
#
# COMPACT_ATOMS: atom_id res chain seq x y z
N MET A 1 -35.82 -3.96 18.55
CA MET A 1 -36.58 -2.76 18.96
C MET A 1 -35.67 -1.88 19.81
N LEU A 2 -35.65 -0.57 19.60
CA LEU A 2 -34.84 0.37 20.39
C LEU A 2 -35.45 0.57 21.78
N ASN A 3 -34.62 0.70 22.81
CA ASN A 3 -35.06 0.95 24.18
C ASN A 3 -35.74 2.34 24.27
N LYS A 4 -36.86 2.44 25.00
CA LYS A 4 -37.59 3.70 25.26
C LYS A 4 -36.69 4.85 25.75
N ALA A 5 -35.68 4.55 26.57
CA ALA A 5 -34.71 5.55 27.03
C ALA A 5 -33.87 6.12 25.89
N THR A 6 -33.50 5.28 24.92
CA THR A 6 -32.80 5.69 23.71
C THR A 6 -33.71 6.54 22.83
N VAL A 7 -34.97 6.15 22.66
CA VAL A 7 -35.96 6.91 21.87
C VAL A 7 -36.16 8.32 22.42
N ASN A 8 -36.37 8.47 23.73
CA ASN A 8 -36.53 9.80 24.35
C ASN A 8 -35.27 10.66 24.22
N LYS A 9 -34.07 10.05 24.31
CA LYS A 9 -32.79 10.76 24.11
C LYS A 9 -32.66 11.36 22.70
N TYR A 10 -33.13 10.66 21.66
CA TYR A 10 -33.09 11.16 20.29
C TYR A 10 -34.21 12.16 19.96
N ILE A 11 -35.35 12.09 20.65
CA ILE A 11 -36.47 13.02 20.45
C ILE A 11 -36.20 14.39 21.09
N GLN A 12 -35.59 14.41 22.28
CA GLN A 12 -35.40 15.64 23.07
C GLN A 12 -33.96 16.17 23.11
N GLY A 13 -32.98 15.39 22.65
CA GLY A 13 -31.58 15.80 22.68
C GLY A 13 -31.20 16.67 21.49
N ASP A 14 -30.31 17.63 21.73
CA ASP A 14 -29.69 18.45 20.69
C ASP A 14 -28.96 17.56 19.65
N PRO A 15 -29.33 17.62 18.35
CA PRO A 15 -28.70 16.85 17.28
C PRO A 15 -27.18 17.02 17.21
N GLU A 16 -26.64 18.22 17.48
CA GLU A 16 -25.19 18.45 17.44
C GLU A 16 -24.45 17.73 18.56
N ILE A 17 -25.08 17.57 19.73
CA ILE A 17 -24.50 16.89 20.89
C ILE A 17 -24.64 15.37 20.75
N LEU A 18 -25.77 14.90 20.21
CA LEU A 18 -26.04 13.47 19.99
C LEU A 18 -25.12 12.85 18.94
N CYS A 19 -24.67 13.63 17.95
CA CYS A 19 -23.72 13.21 16.94
C CYS A 19 -22.25 13.20 17.44
N ARG A 20 -21.96 13.78 18.61
CA ARG A 20 -20.61 13.76 19.19
C ARG A 20 -20.33 12.42 19.87
N SER A 21 -19.22 11.80 19.49
CA SER A 21 -18.68 10.62 20.18
C SER A 21 -18.18 11.02 21.57
N ASN A 22 -19.04 10.93 22.59
CA ASN A 22 -18.67 11.06 24.01
C ASN A 22 -17.91 9.83 24.54
N LYS A 23 -16.95 9.32 23.76
CA LYS A 23 -16.06 8.25 24.19
C LYS A 23 -14.94 8.87 25.02
N ARG A 24 -15.05 8.75 26.36
CA ARG A 24 -13.92 9.03 27.25
C ARG A 24 -12.88 7.94 27.04
N SER A 25 -11.67 8.35 26.68
CA SER A 25 -10.54 7.43 26.56
C SER A 25 -10.08 7.06 27.97
N SER A 26 -9.68 5.80 28.19
CA SER A 26 -9.00 5.44 29.45
C SER A 26 -7.69 6.20 29.62
N LEU A 27 -7.17 6.83 28.56
CA LEU A 27 -5.99 7.70 28.59
C LEU A 27 -6.30 9.14 29.03
N ASP A 28 -7.58 9.52 29.15
CA ASP A 28 -7.98 10.86 29.62
C ASP A 28 -7.47 11.14 31.04
N GLN A 29 -7.26 10.09 31.85
CA GLN A 29 -6.67 10.23 33.20
C GLN A 29 -5.21 10.73 33.19
N TYR A 30 -4.50 10.59 32.06
CA TYR A 30 -3.12 11.05 31.90
C TYR A 30 -3.03 12.38 31.14
N LYS A 31 -4.17 13.02 30.82
CA LYS A 31 -4.23 14.20 29.97
C LYS A 31 -3.46 15.38 30.56
N ASP A 32 -3.64 15.65 31.85
CA ASP A 32 -2.96 16.76 32.54
C ASP A 32 -1.44 16.53 32.61
N PHE A 33 -1.03 15.27 32.83
CA PHE A 33 0.38 14.88 32.79
C PHE A 33 0.98 15.10 31.41
N ILE A 34 0.29 14.68 30.34
CA ILE A 34 0.75 14.86 28.96
C ILE A 34 0.92 16.34 28.63
N ILE A 35 -0.06 17.19 28.98
CA ILE A 35 0.00 18.63 28.72
C ILE A 35 1.20 19.24 29.45
N ARG A 36 1.38 18.92 30.73
CA ARG A 36 2.51 19.41 31.52
C ARG A 36 3.86 19.00 30.92
N SER A 37 4.04 17.71 30.64
CA SER A 37 5.31 17.18 30.14
C SER A 37 5.69 17.71 28.74
N ILE A 38 4.70 17.95 27.87
CA ILE A 38 4.95 18.59 26.56
C ILE A 38 5.33 20.06 26.72
N SER A 39 4.64 20.80 27.61
CA SER A 39 4.98 22.20 27.90
C SER A 39 6.36 22.37 28.53
N GLU A 40 6.81 21.37 29.30
CA GLU A 40 8.19 21.28 29.84
C GLU A 40 9.24 20.94 28.76
N GLY A 41 8.83 20.73 27.51
CA GLY A 41 9.73 20.49 26.37
C GLY A 41 10.10 19.02 26.16
N THR A 42 9.41 18.08 26.80
CA THR A 42 9.64 16.63 26.63
C THR A 42 9.11 16.16 25.27
N THR A 43 9.81 15.24 24.61
CA THR A 43 9.36 14.72 23.31
C THR A 43 8.13 13.83 23.44
N GLN A 44 7.25 13.82 22.43
CA GLN A 44 6.06 12.94 22.39
C GLN A 44 6.38 11.46 22.59
N SER A 45 7.53 10.99 22.08
CA SER A 45 7.98 9.60 22.24
C SER A 45 8.27 9.27 23.71
N GLU A 46 8.91 10.21 24.42
CA GLU A 46 9.28 10.03 25.81
C GLU A 46 8.04 10.13 26.72
N VAL A 47 7.16 11.10 26.47
CA VAL A 47 5.87 11.20 27.17
C VAL A 47 5.05 9.93 27.01
N ALA A 48 4.99 9.35 25.81
CA ALA A 48 4.27 8.09 25.58
C ALA A 48 4.88 6.91 26.37
N ARG A 49 6.20 6.89 26.55
CA ARG A 49 6.88 5.87 27.38
C ARG A 49 6.61 6.09 28.86
N GLN A 50 6.64 7.34 29.33
CA GLN A 50 6.33 7.69 30.72
C GLN A 50 4.88 7.34 31.06
N VAL A 51 3.92 7.65 30.20
CA VAL A 51 2.50 7.26 30.39
C VAL A 51 2.33 5.74 30.42
N LYS A 52 3.14 4.99 29.64
CA LYS A 52 3.15 3.52 29.74
C LYS A 52 3.66 3.03 31.09
N ASN A 53 4.74 3.63 31.59
CA ASN A 53 5.33 3.30 32.90
C ASN A 53 4.41 3.68 34.07
N LEU A 54 3.56 4.70 33.90
CA LEU A 54 2.51 5.10 34.86
C LEU A 54 1.31 4.13 34.88
N GLY A 55 1.39 2.99 34.20
CA GLY A 55 0.40 1.91 34.29
C GLY A 55 -0.67 1.90 33.19
N ALA A 56 -0.49 2.65 32.10
CA ALA A 56 -1.46 2.63 31.01
C ALA A 56 -1.57 1.23 30.37
N THR A 57 -2.78 0.69 30.31
CA THR A 57 -3.05 -0.65 29.78
C THR A 57 -2.83 -0.74 28.27
N THR A 58 -3.02 0.35 27.54
CA THR A 58 -2.93 0.41 26.07
C THR A 58 -1.48 0.32 25.56
N GLY A 59 -1.29 -0.09 24.30
CA GLY A 59 0.03 -0.15 23.67
C GLY A 59 0.64 1.24 23.47
N VAL A 60 1.98 1.31 23.45
CA VAL A 60 2.73 2.58 23.32
C VAL A 60 2.37 3.35 22.05
N GLY A 61 2.04 2.67 20.95
CA GLY A 61 1.56 3.29 19.72
C GLY A 61 0.24 4.05 19.90
N ASN A 62 -0.73 3.44 20.59
CA ASN A 62 -2.01 4.09 20.88
C ASN A 62 -1.86 5.26 21.85
N ILE A 63 -0.98 5.13 22.84
CA ILE A 63 -0.63 6.23 23.75
C ILE A 63 -0.01 7.39 22.96
N ARG A 64 0.90 7.11 22.03
CA ARG A 64 1.52 8.12 21.17
C ARG A 64 0.49 8.83 20.29
N SER A 65 -0.42 8.09 19.66
CA SER A 65 -1.52 8.68 18.89
C SER A 65 -2.41 9.57 19.75
N TYR A 66 -2.69 9.16 21.00
CA TYR A 66 -3.44 9.97 21.95
C TYR A 66 -2.67 11.26 22.34
N VAL A 67 -1.38 11.17 22.63
CA VAL A 67 -0.51 12.33 22.89
C VAL A 67 -0.54 13.31 21.72
N ILE A 68 -0.45 12.83 20.47
CA ILE A 68 -0.55 13.66 19.27
C ILE A 68 -1.91 14.36 19.20
N SER A 69 -2.99 13.65 19.53
CA SER A 69 -4.33 14.24 19.56
C SER A 69 -4.47 15.36 20.61
N VAL A 70 -3.86 15.18 21.80
CA VAL A 70 -3.85 16.19 22.86
C VAL A 70 -3.02 17.41 22.45
N VAL A 71 -1.84 17.18 21.88
CA VAL A 71 -0.99 18.26 21.34
C VAL A 71 -1.76 19.10 20.32
N ASN A 72 -2.45 18.48 19.37
CA ASN A 72 -3.21 19.18 18.34
C ASN A 72 -4.41 19.92 18.94
N GLN A 73 -5.10 19.32 19.91
CA GLN A 73 -6.25 19.94 20.58
C GLN A 73 -5.86 21.21 21.36
N TYR A 74 -4.71 21.23 22.01
CA TYR A 74 -4.23 22.35 22.83
C TYR A 74 -3.16 23.21 22.15
N GLN A 75 -2.87 22.95 20.87
CA GLN A 75 -1.90 23.70 20.05
C GLN A 75 -0.53 23.84 20.73
N LEU A 76 -0.05 22.76 21.37
CA LEU A 76 1.19 22.77 22.12
C LEU A 76 2.41 22.72 21.19
N ASN A 77 3.44 23.51 21.49
CA ASN A 77 4.71 23.48 20.78
C ASN A 77 5.50 22.21 21.15
N VAL A 78 5.74 21.34 20.17
CA VAL A 78 6.43 20.08 20.39
C VAL A 78 7.89 20.19 19.99
N THR A 79 8.78 19.83 20.91
CA THR A 79 10.19 19.60 20.61
C THR A 79 10.35 18.38 19.69
N LYS A 80 10.86 18.63 18.47
CA LYS A 80 11.26 17.54 17.58
C LYS A 80 12.35 16.73 18.27
N TYR A 81 12.31 15.42 18.06
CA TYR A 81 13.28 14.46 18.61
C TYR A 81 14.73 14.95 18.39
N ILE A 82 15.44 15.18 19.48
CA ILE A 82 16.89 15.36 19.51
C ILE A 82 17.46 14.06 20.10
N SER A 83 18.35 13.40 19.37
CA SER A 83 19.05 12.21 19.85
C SER A 83 19.73 12.52 21.20
N SER A 84 19.65 11.58 22.15
CA SER A 84 20.19 11.70 23.52
C SER A 84 21.58 12.38 23.59
N PRO A 85 21.86 13.24 24.60
CA PRO A 85 23.17 13.87 24.78
C PRO A 85 24.31 12.87 25.03
N ASN A 86 23.98 11.65 25.48
CA ASN A 86 24.93 10.56 25.72
C ASN A 86 25.02 9.57 24.53
N GLY A 87 24.50 9.94 23.36
CA GLY A 87 24.70 9.16 22.14
C GLY A 87 26.12 9.37 21.63
N SER A 88 26.90 8.28 21.59
CA SER A 88 28.12 8.15 20.77
C SER A 88 28.01 8.96 19.48
N ILE A 89 29.03 9.79 19.20
CA ILE A 89 29.18 10.60 17.98
C ILE A 89 28.54 9.85 16.82
N PRO A 90 27.54 10.42 16.12
CA PRO A 90 26.89 9.72 15.04
C PRO A 90 27.96 9.38 14.01
N ALA A 91 28.26 8.09 13.88
CA ALA A 91 29.06 7.58 12.78
C ALA A 91 28.51 8.23 11.51
N ALA A 92 29.38 8.88 10.74
CA ALA A 92 28.99 9.63 9.54
C ALA A 92 28.00 8.77 8.75
N LYS A 93 26.74 9.25 8.63
CA LYS A 93 25.69 8.51 7.95
C LYS A 93 26.16 8.31 6.51
N VAL A 94 26.68 7.12 6.21
CA VAL A 94 26.94 6.71 4.84
C VAL A 94 25.63 6.94 4.10
N LYS A 95 25.65 7.82 3.09
CA LYS A 95 24.49 8.02 2.22
C LYS A 95 24.31 6.72 1.46
N ALA A 96 23.55 5.79 2.04
CA ALA A 96 23.16 4.58 1.33
C ALA A 96 22.20 5.01 0.23
N GLU A 97 22.60 4.85 -1.02
CA GLU A 97 21.67 4.95 -2.12
C GLU A 97 20.60 3.86 -1.96
N HIS A 98 19.34 4.25 -2.09
CA HIS A 98 18.21 3.38 -1.85
C HIS A 98 17.39 3.21 -3.11
N ILE A 99 17.29 1.97 -3.57
CA ILE A 99 16.39 1.57 -4.65
C ILE A 99 15.13 0.91 -4.09
N THR A 100 13.96 1.38 -4.55
CA THR A 100 12.68 0.76 -4.19
C THR A 100 12.42 -0.47 -5.06
N ARG A 101 11.63 -1.44 -4.55
CA ARG A 101 11.12 -2.56 -5.37
C ARG A 101 10.36 -2.06 -6.61
N LYS A 102 9.60 -0.97 -6.47
CA LYS A 102 8.90 -0.30 -7.58
C LYS A 102 9.89 0.23 -8.62
N GLY A 103 11.04 0.76 -8.20
CA GLY A 103 12.12 1.20 -9.09
C GLY A 103 12.65 0.04 -9.94
N ILE A 104 12.93 -1.11 -9.32
CA ILE A 104 13.37 -2.31 -10.04
C ILE A 104 12.31 -2.78 -11.04
N PHE A 105 11.04 -2.83 -10.62
CA PHE A 105 9.92 -3.21 -11.49
C PHE A 105 9.79 -2.26 -12.68
N ASN A 106 9.85 -0.95 -12.45
CA ASN A 106 9.77 0.06 -13.49
C ASN A 106 10.96 -0.04 -14.47
N TYR A 107 12.16 -0.35 -14.00
CA TYR A 107 13.30 -0.60 -14.88
C TYR A 107 13.03 -1.79 -15.80
N LEU A 108 12.62 -2.93 -15.22
CA LEU A 108 12.40 -4.18 -15.97
C LEU A 108 11.22 -4.10 -16.94
N TRP A 109 10.11 -3.47 -16.53
CA TRP A 109 8.86 -3.50 -17.28
C TRP A 109 8.56 -2.17 -17.99
N MET A 110 8.97 -1.02 -17.48
CA MET A 110 8.63 0.27 -18.08
C MET A 110 9.81 0.90 -18.85
N ASN A 111 10.95 0.18 -18.98
CA ASN A 111 12.19 0.67 -19.59
C ASN A 111 12.68 2.00 -18.98
N VAL A 112 12.38 2.25 -17.71
CA VAL A 112 12.92 3.40 -16.97
C VAL A 112 14.40 3.18 -16.73
N GLU A 113 15.23 4.22 -16.79
CA GLU A 113 16.67 4.10 -16.56
C GLU A 113 17.00 3.82 -15.09
N LEU A 114 18.11 3.10 -14.87
CA LEU A 114 18.65 2.82 -13.56
C LEU A 114 20.10 3.30 -13.51
N THR A 115 20.50 3.91 -12.38
CA THR A 115 21.89 4.31 -12.15
C THR A 115 22.84 3.12 -12.36
N SER A 116 24.01 3.36 -12.95
CA SER A 116 25.02 2.33 -13.20
C SER A 116 25.39 1.54 -11.95
N GLU A 117 25.53 2.22 -10.80
CA GLU A 117 25.85 1.59 -9.52
C GLU A 117 24.75 0.61 -9.07
N HIS A 118 23.48 1.02 -9.16
CA HIS A 118 22.34 0.16 -8.85
C HIS A 118 22.26 -1.03 -9.81
N HIS A 119 22.52 -0.82 -11.11
CA HIS A 119 22.50 -1.90 -12.08
C HIS A 119 23.58 -2.95 -11.77
N GLU A 120 24.82 -2.50 -11.56
CA GLU A 120 25.95 -3.38 -11.23
C GLU A 120 25.68 -4.17 -9.95
N PHE A 121 25.24 -3.50 -8.87
CA PHE A 121 24.92 -4.16 -7.61
C PHE A 121 23.83 -5.21 -7.77
N LEU A 122 22.73 -4.87 -8.46
CA LEU A 122 21.60 -5.78 -8.64
C LEU A 122 21.97 -7.00 -9.47
N TRP A 123 22.70 -6.83 -10.57
CA TRP A 123 23.07 -7.94 -11.44
C TRP A 123 24.14 -8.85 -10.83
N ASN A 124 25.05 -8.28 -10.02
CA ASN A 124 26.02 -9.06 -9.28
C ASN A 124 25.38 -9.85 -8.12
N LYS A 125 24.39 -9.25 -7.45
CA LYS A 125 23.74 -9.86 -6.28
C LYS A 125 22.61 -10.84 -6.64
N TYR A 126 21.86 -10.56 -7.71
CA TYR A 126 20.65 -11.30 -8.09
C TYR A 126 20.72 -11.76 -9.54
N ASN A 127 21.35 -12.91 -9.76
CA ASN A 127 21.45 -13.56 -11.08
C ASN A 127 20.09 -13.78 -11.78
N VAL A 128 19.02 -13.95 -11.00
CA VAL A 128 17.63 -14.12 -11.46
C VAL A 128 17.15 -12.96 -12.34
N LEU A 129 17.69 -11.75 -12.16
CA LEU A 129 17.26 -10.56 -12.89
C LEU A 129 17.65 -10.62 -14.37
N SER A 130 18.74 -11.29 -14.71
CA SER A 130 19.15 -11.51 -16.10
C SER A 130 18.14 -12.39 -16.85
N GLU A 131 17.78 -13.53 -16.24
CA GLU A 131 16.80 -14.45 -16.83
C GLU A 131 15.42 -13.82 -16.93
N LEU A 132 15.00 -13.06 -15.91
CA LEU A 132 13.74 -12.33 -15.92
C LEU A 132 13.71 -11.24 -17.00
N LYS A 133 14.77 -10.44 -17.12
CA LYS A 133 14.87 -9.40 -18.16
C LYS A 133 14.84 -10.02 -19.56
N GLN A 134 15.50 -11.17 -19.75
CA GLN A 134 15.43 -11.92 -21.00
C GLN A 134 14.01 -12.38 -21.30
N CYS A 135 13.33 -12.96 -20.30
CA CYS A 135 11.95 -13.43 -20.41
C CYS A 135 10.99 -12.32 -20.84
N ILE A 136 11.05 -11.16 -20.18
CA ILE A 136 10.22 -10.00 -20.52
C ILE A 136 10.45 -9.57 -21.97
N ARG A 137 11.71 -9.51 -22.41
CA ARG A 137 12.06 -9.12 -23.77
C ARG A 137 11.54 -10.12 -24.82
N GLU A 138 11.78 -11.41 -24.61
CA GLU A 138 11.33 -12.46 -25.53
C GLU A 138 9.81 -12.53 -25.60
N PHE A 139 9.13 -12.45 -24.46
CA PHE A 139 7.67 -12.42 -24.38
C PHE A 139 7.10 -11.24 -25.19
N ARG A 140 7.65 -10.03 -25.02
CA ARG A 140 7.23 -8.86 -25.82
C ARG A 140 7.45 -9.06 -27.30
N GLU A 141 8.55 -9.70 -27.68
CA GLU A 141 8.86 -9.94 -29.07
C GLU A 141 7.84 -10.87 -29.74
N VAL A 142 7.34 -11.89 -29.02
CA VAL A 142 6.29 -12.78 -29.51
C VAL A 142 5.06 -11.99 -29.95
N PHE A 143 4.55 -11.09 -29.10
CA PHE A 143 3.36 -10.28 -29.39
C PHE A 143 3.62 -9.13 -30.37
N ASN A 144 4.77 -8.46 -30.26
CA ASN A 144 5.10 -7.34 -31.15
C ASN A 144 5.31 -7.79 -32.59
N ARG A 145 5.92 -8.97 -32.80
CA ARG A 145 6.14 -9.53 -34.14
C ARG A 145 5.05 -10.51 -34.57
N LYS A 146 4.06 -10.79 -33.71
CA LYS A 146 3.01 -11.80 -33.91
C LYS A 146 3.56 -13.14 -34.41
N ASN A 147 4.67 -13.59 -33.82
CA ASN A 147 5.43 -14.73 -34.33
C ASN A 147 5.08 -16.02 -33.56
N MET A 148 4.28 -16.89 -34.17
CA MET A 148 3.84 -18.16 -33.55
C MET A 148 4.99 -19.12 -33.24
N PRO A 149 5.95 -19.38 -34.15
CA PRO A 149 7.12 -20.20 -33.80
C PRO A 149 7.84 -19.72 -32.54
N LYS A 150 8.00 -18.39 -32.36
CA LYS A 150 8.61 -17.83 -31.16
C LYS A 150 7.77 -18.04 -29.91
N LEU A 151 6.45 -18.10 -30.00
CA LEU A 151 5.57 -18.44 -28.87
C LEU A 151 5.87 -19.86 -28.35
N TYR A 152 5.89 -20.86 -29.24
CA TYR A 152 6.15 -22.24 -28.83
C TYR A 152 7.56 -22.40 -28.26
N LEU A 153 8.57 -21.78 -28.89
CA LEU A 153 9.93 -21.77 -28.37
C LEU A 153 10.03 -21.09 -27.00
N PHE A 154 9.30 -20.00 -26.79
CA PHE A 154 9.22 -19.32 -25.50
C PHE A 154 8.62 -20.22 -24.42
N ILE A 155 7.49 -20.87 -24.69
CA ILE A 155 6.82 -21.76 -23.74
C ILE A 155 7.74 -22.94 -23.38
N GLU A 156 8.32 -23.61 -24.39
CA GLU A 156 9.22 -24.75 -24.17
C GLU A 156 10.45 -24.35 -23.36
N LYS A 157 11.03 -23.18 -23.63
CA LYS A 157 12.19 -22.68 -22.90
C LYS A 157 11.88 -22.40 -21.43
N TYR A 158 10.80 -21.69 -21.15
CA TYR A 158 10.52 -21.20 -19.80
C TYR A 158 9.80 -22.21 -18.92
N LYS A 159 9.14 -23.24 -19.47
CA LYS A 159 8.50 -24.29 -18.65
C LYS A 159 9.50 -25.12 -17.85
N HIS A 160 10.76 -25.20 -18.32
CA HIS A 160 11.88 -25.86 -17.64
C HIS A 160 12.80 -24.88 -16.89
N SER A 161 12.37 -23.61 -16.72
CA SER A 161 13.17 -22.63 -15.96
C SER A 161 13.34 -23.06 -14.50
N VAL A 162 14.51 -22.77 -13.94
CA VAL A 162 14.80 -22.98 -12.50
C VAL A 162 13.92 -22.06 -11.64
N ILE A 163 13.46 -20.94 -12.19
CA ILE A 163 12.56 -20.00 -11.53
C ILE A 163 11.14 -20.56 -11.62
N LYS A 164 10.63 -21.03 -10.47
CA LYS A 164 9.31 -21.68 -10.38
C LYS A 164 8.18 -20.80 -10.90
N GLU A 165 8.27 -19.49 -10.69
CA GLU A 165 7.29 -18.52 -11.17
C GLU A 165 7.27 -18.43 -12.70
N LEU A 166 8.44 -18.49 -13.36
CA LEU A 166 8.53 -18.50 -14.82
C LEU A 166 8.04 -19.83 -15.39
N ALA A 167 8.45 -20.95 -14.77
CA ALA A 167 7.96 -22.27 -15.14
C ALA A 167 6.43 -22.34 -15.02
N SER A 168 5.86 -21.91 -13.90
CA SER A 168 4.40 -21.88 -13.71
C SER A 168 3.70 -20.98 -14.72
N PHE A 169 4.29 -19.84 -15.06
CA PHE A 169 3.75 -18.93 -16.08
C PHE A 169 3.72 -19.60 -17.46
N ALA A 170 4.83 -20.19 -17.90
CA ALA A 170 4.91 -20.88 -19.20
C ALA A 170 3.97 -22.08 -19.28
N ASN A 171 3.87 -22.89 -18.21
CA ASN A 171 2.89 -23.97 -18.12
C ASN A 171 1.44 -23.47 -18.18
N GLY A 172 1.17 -22.27 -17.65
CA GLY A 172 -0.14 -21.62 -17.78
C GLY A 172 -0.46 -21.27 -19.24
N LEU A 173 0.51 -20.70 -19.96
CA LEU A 173 0.36 -20.41 -21.38
C LEU A 173 0.15 -21.68 -22.22
N GLU A 174 0.84 -22.77 -21.89
CA GLU A 174 0.68 -24.07 -22.57
C GLU A 174 -0.71 -24.68 -22.35
N LYS A 175 -1.29 -24.51 -21.15
CA LYS A 175 -2.66 -24.99 -20.86
C LYS A 175 -3.73 -24.22 -21.62
N ASP A 176 -3.56 -22.92 -21.77
CA ASP A 176 -4.49 -22.04 -22.47
C ASP A 176 -4.03 -21.73 -23.92
N LEU A 177 -3.31 -22.66 -24.55
CA LEU A 177 -2.59 -22.43 -25.80
C LEU A 177 -3.48 -21.86 -26.91
N ASP A 178 -4.68 -22.42 -27.13
CA ASP A 178 -5.63 -21.94 -28.14
C ASP A 178 -5.96 -20.44 -27.94
N ALA A 179 -6.14 -20.01 -26.70
CA ALA A 179 -6.43 -18.60 -26.39
C ALA A 179 -5.20 -17.72 -26.61
N VAL A 180 -4.00 -18.21 -26.26
CA VAL A 180 -2.75 -17.49 -26.44
C VAL A 180 -2.37 -17.36 -27.91
N GLU A 181 -2.55 -18.40 -28.72
CA GLU A 181 -2.38 -18.38 -30.17
C GLU A 181 -3.31 -17.34 -30.81
N ASN A 182 -4.59 -17.36 -30.43
CA ASN A 182 -5.54 -16.35 -30.89
C ASN A 182 -5.11 -14.94 -30.48
N ALA A 183 -4.59 -14.75 -29.26
CA ALA A 183 -4.11 -13.46 -28.79
C ALA A 183 -2.86 -12.95 -29.55
N VAL A 184 -2.01 -13.84 -30.05
CA VAL A 184 -0.84 -13.47 -30.85
C VAL A 184 -1.23 -13.21 -32.32
N ALA A 185 -2.20 -13.94 -32.87
CA ALA A 185 -2.62 -13.81 -34.27
C ALA A 185 -3.53 -12.60 -34.49
N SER A 186 -4.48 -12.39 -33.57
CA SER A 186 -5.56 -11.43 -33.70
C SER A 186 -5.08 -9.99 -33.52
N GLU A 187 -5.67 -9.07 -34.29
CA GLU A 187 -5.58 -7.62 -34.05
C GLU A 187 -6.63 -7.13 -33.06
N LEU A 188 -7.66 -7.91 -32.84
CA LEU A 188 -8.76 -7.59 -31.95
C LEU A 188 -8.37 -7.97 -30.52
N SER A 189 -8.48 -6.99 -29.62
CA SER A 189 -8.28 -7.18 -28.19
C SER A 189 -9.56 -6.86 -27.44
N ASN A 190 -10.05 -7.84 -26.68
CA ASN A 190 -11.12 -7.62 -25.70
C ASN A 190 -10.61 -6.98 -24.40
N GLY A 191 -9.31 -6.69 -24.28
CA GLY A 191 -8.69 -6.21 -23.04
C GLY A 191 -9.30 -4.89 -22.53
N PHE A 192 -9.64 -3.96 -23.42
CA PHE A 192 -10.30 -2.71 -23.03
C PHE A 192 -11.71 -2.95 -22.44
N VAL A 193 -12.48 -3.82 -23.08
CA VAL A 193 -13.83 -4.19 -22.64
C VAL A 193 -13.77 -4.94 -21.32
N GLU A 194 -12.84 -5.88 -21.18
CA GLU A 194 -12.61 -6.64 -19.95
C GLU A 194 -12.13 -5.75 -18.79
N GLY A 195 -11.25 -4.79 -19.06
CA GLY A 195 -10.81 -3.80 -18.09
C GLY A 195 -11.99 -2.96 -17.59
N THR A 196 -12.83 -2.47 -18.50
CA THR A 196 -14.06 -1.73 -18.16
C THR A 196 -15.01 -2.59 -17.34
N ASN A 197 -15.25 -3.83 -17.75
CA ASN A 197 -16.10 -4.77 -17.02
C ASN A 197 -15.55 -5.05 -15.60
N SER A 198 -14.24 -5.17 -15.47
CA SER A 198 -13.57 -5.37 -14.18
C SER A 198 -13.73 -4.16 -13.27
N LYS A 199 -13.57 -2.94 -13.79
CA LYS A 199 -13.83 -1.69 -13.06
C LYS A 199 -15.29 -1.61 -12.59
N VAL A 200 -16.24 -1.91 -13.47
CA VAL A 200 -17.67 -1.96 -13.14
C VAL A 200 -17.95 -2.97 -12.02
N LYS A 201 -17.43 -4.19 -12.15
CA LYS A 201 -17.58 -5.25 -11.15
C LYS A 201 -16.97 -4.84 -9.80
N MET A 202 -15.80 -4.19 -9.81
CA MET A 202 -15.15 -3.69 -8.61
C MET A 202 -16.01 -2.64 -7.90
N VAL A 203 -16.51 -1.62 -8.60
CA VAL A 203 -17.41 -0.61 -8.03
C VAL A 203 -18.67 -1.25 -7.45
N LYS A 204 -19.27 -2.23 -8.15
CA LYS A 204 -20.44 -2.97 -7.63
C LYS A 204 -20.11 -3.73 -6.33
N ARG A 205 -18.96 -4.41 -6.25
CA ARG A 205 -18.52 -5.13 -5.05
C ARG A 205 -18.27 -4.21 -3.87
N THR A 206 -17.56 -3.09 -4.08
CA THR A 206 -17.33 -2.06 -3.05
C THR A 206 -18.64 -1.49 -2.50
N MET A 207 -19.68 -1.44 -3.34
CA MET A 207 -21.02 -0.96 -2.96
C MET A 207 -21.96 -2.08 -2.50
N TYR A 208 -21.46 -3.30 -2.24
CA TYR A 208 -22.25 -4.45 -1.81
C TYR A 208 -23.44 -4.77 -2.73
N GLY A 209 -23.30 -4.50 -4.03
CA GLY A 209 -24.35 -4.70 -5.03
C GLY A 209 -25.49 -3.67 -4.97
N ARG A 210 -25.46 -2.69 -4.06
CA ARG A 210 -26.54 -1.69 -3.86
C ARG A 210 -26.50 -0.52 -4.86
N CYS A 211 -25.71 -0.64 -5.92
CA CYS A 211 -25.49 0.41 -6.89
C CYS A 211 -26.41 0.22 -8.11
N GLY A 212 -27.51 0.98 -8.18
CA GLY A 212 -28.36 1.06 -9.37
C GLY A 212 -27.65 1.76 -10.55
N LYS A 213 -28.22 1.66 -11.76
CA LYS A 213 -27.59 2.16 -13.01
C LYS A 213 -27.10 3.61 -12.91
N LYS A 214 -27.94 4.52 -12.39
CA LYS A 214 -27.60 5.95 -12.25
C LYS A 214 -26.39 6.19 -11.34
N LEU A 215 -26.37 5.55 -10.16
CA LEU A 215 -25.28 5.69 -9.19
C LEU A 215 -23.98 5.05 -9.70
N LEU A 216 -24.10 3.93 -10.42
CA LEU A 216 -22.97 3.24 -11.02
C LEU A 216 -22.34 4.09 -12.11
N SER A 217 -23.13 4.68 -13.00
CA SER A 217 -22.66 5.62 -14.03
C SER A 217 -21.97 6.82 -13.39
N ALA A 218 -22.58 7.46 -12.39
CA ALA A 218 -21.97 8.60 -11.71
C ALA A 218 -20.61 8.24 -11.10
N LYS A 219 -20.49 7.08 -10.46
CA LYS A 219 -19.25 6.63 -9.80
C LYS A 219 -18.16 6.14 -10.76
N LEU A 220 -18.54 5.76 -11.98
CA LEU A 220 -17.57 5.43 -13.04
C LEU A 220 -17.04 6.68 -13.76
N MET A 221 -17.87 7.72 -13.87
CA MET A 221 -17.52 9.02 -14.46
C MET A 221 -16.73 9.92 -13.49
N TYR A 222 -16.96 9.77 -12.18
CA TYR A 222 -16.19 10.45 -11.15
C TYR A 222 -14.86 9.72 -10.92
N GLU A 223 -13.87 10.00 -11.76
CA GLU A 223 -12.46 9.70 -11.44
C GLU A 223 -11.83 10.95 -10.78
N PRO A 224 -11.20 10.83 -9.60
CA PRO A 224 -10.24 11.81 -9.09
C PRO A 224 -8.90 11.76 -9.82
#